data_AF-A0A3B8VUL8-F1
#
_entry.id   AF-A0A3B8VUL8-F1
#
_cell.length_a   1.000
_cell.length_b   1.000
_cell.length_c   1.000
_cell.angle_alpha   90.00
_cell.angle_beta   90.00
_cell.angle_gamma   90.00
#
_symmetry.space_group_name_H-M   'P 1'
#
loop_
_entity.id
_entity.type
_entity.pdbx_description
1 polymer ?
#
loop_
_entity_poly.entity_id
_entity_poly.type
_entity_poly.pdbx_seq_one_letter_code
_entity_poly.pdbx_strand_id
1 'polypeptide(L)' 'MTGNDVILTATLKTPVGNIELGRCVLNPNEPTCTVGAQIAGFKAELTVRVDYARSTLTLEATACAPIVGCATGSVTIQF' A
#
# COMPACT_ATOMS: atom_id res chain seq x y z
N MET A 1 23.38 9.84 -7.91
CA MET A 1 22.46 9.70 -6.76
C MET A 1 21.62 8.46 -7.00
N THR A 2 22.14 7.30 -6.64
CA THR A 2 21.43 6.00 -6.70
C THR A 2 20.92 5.73 -5.29
N GLY A 3 19.81 6.36 -4.94
CA GLY A 3 19.18 6.20 -3.63
C GLY A 3 18.42 4.88 -3.57
N ASN A 4 18.31 4.30 -2.38
CA ASN A 4 17.55 3.09 -2.09
C ASN A 4 16.03 3.36 -2.21
N ASP A 5 15.58 3.64 -3.42
CA ASP A 5 14.20 3.97 -3.71
C ASP A 5 13.37 2.69 -3.75
N VAL A 6 12.47 2.54 -2.78
CA VAL A 6 11.48 1.45 -2.79
C VAL A 6 10.27 1.94 -3.58
N ILE A 7 10.03 1.33 -4.74
CA ILE A 7 8.88 1.66 -5.60
C ILE A 7 7.80 0.61 -5.42
N LEU A 8 6.62 1.04 -4.96
CA LEU A 8 5.45 0.17 -4.82
C LEU A 8 4.31 0.64 -5.72
N THR A 9 3.68 -0.31 -6.39
CA THR A 9 2.45 -0.12 -7.17
C THR A 9 1.41 -1.09 -6.63
N ALA A 10 0.20 -0.59 -6.34
CA ALA A 10 -0.89 -1.40 -5.84
C ALA A 10 -2.15 -1.21 -6.70
N THR A 11 -2.90 -2.29 -6.91
CA THR A 11 -4.14 -2.29 -7.71
C THR A 11 -5.27 -2.95 -6.93
N LEU A 12 -6.40 -2.26 -6.85
CA LEU A 12 -7.65 -2.77 -6.30
C LEU A 12 -8.40 -3.45 -7.45
N LYS A 13 -8.56 -4.76 -7.35
CA LYS A 13 -9.37 -5.56 -8.29
C LYS A 13 -10.74 -5.82 -7.69
N THR A 14 -11.79 -5.50 -8.43
CA THR A 14 -13.19 -5.67 -8.01
C THR A 14 -14.03 -6.28 -9.13
N PRO A 15 -15.22 -6.82 -8.85
CA PRO A 15 -16.14 -7.30 -9.90
C PRO A 15 -16.57 -6.24 -10.90
N VAL A 16 -16.44 -4.95 -10.55
CA VAL A 16 -16.89 -3.80 -11.33
C VAL A 16 -15.73 -3.06 -12.02
N GLY A 17 -14.50 -3.56 -11.88
CA GLY A 17 -13.32 -3.00 -12.53
C GLY A 17 -12.08 -3.01 -11.65
N ASN A 18 -10.98 -2.53 -12.22
CA ASN A 18 -9.70 -2.38 -11.54
C ASN A 18 -9.34 -0.90 -11.42
N ILE A 19 -8.77 -0.51 -10.30
CA ILE A 19 -8.23 0.83 -10.11
C ILE A 19 -6.87 0.75 -9.43
N GLU A 20 -5.90 1.53 -9.90
CA GLU A 20 -4.62 1.68 -9.24
C GLU A 20 -4.80 2.52 -7.97
N LEU A 21 -4.27 2.03 -6.84
CA LEU A 21 -4.27 2.79 -5.58
C LEU A 21 -3.30 3.98 -5.66
N GLY A 22 -2.23 3.84 -6.43
CA GLY A 22 -1.19 4.84 -6.61
C GLY A 22 0.21 4.23 -6.59
N ARG A 23 1.19 5.13 -6.64
CA ARG A 23 2.62 4.82 -6.61
C ARG A 23 3.26 5.48 -5.39
N CYS A 24 4.02 4.71 -4.64
CA CYS A 24 4.87 5.20 -3.55
C CYS A 24 6.34 5.13 -3.95
N VAL A 25 7.10 6.16 -3.59
CA VAL A 25 8.57 6.17 -3.63
C VAL A 25 9.03 6.49 -2.22
N LEU A 26 9.67 5.54 -1.55
CA LEU A 26 10.14 5.70 -0.18
C LEU A 26 11.65 5.91 -0.17
N ASN A 27 12.10 6.78 0.74
CA ASN A 27 13.51 7.04 1.01
C ASN A 27 13.72 7.26 2.53
N PRO A 28 14.97 7.32 3.04
CA PRO A 28 15.19 7.49 4.48
C PRO A 28 14.60 8.77 5.10
N ASN A 29 14.32 9.80 4.31
CA ASN A 29 13.65 11.03 4.77
C ASN A 29 12.12 10.93 4.68
N GLU A 30 11.61 10.09 3.79
CA GLU A 30 10.19 9.79 3.58
C GLU A 30 9.96 8.26 3.64
N PRO A 31 10.10 7.64 4.84
CA PRO A 31 10.08 6.19 5.00
C PRO A 31 8.66 5.63 5.08
N THR A 32 7.63 6.45 4.95
CA THR A 32 6.23 6.03 5.01
C THR A 32 5.43 6.66 3.86
N CYS A 33 4.59 5.86 3.23
CA CYS A 33 3.69 6.32 2.17
C CYS A 33 2.35 5.59 2.28
N THR A 34 1.26 6.31 2.05
CA THR A 34 -0.10 5.75 2.02
C THR A 34 -0.73 6.07 0.68
N VAL A 35 -1.24 5.04 0.01
CA VAL A 35 -1.97 5.15 -1.26
C VAL A 35 -3.35 4.54 -1.09
N GLY A 36 -4.33 5.04 -1.83
CA GLY A 36 -5.69 4.54 -1.75
C GLY A 36 -6.52 4.90 -2.95
N ALA A 37 -7.49 4.05 -3.26
CA ALA A 37 -8.42 4.25 -4.36
C ALA A 37 -9.81 3.75 -4.00
N GLN A 38 -10.79 4.23 -4.76
CA GLN A 38 -12.16 3.76 -4.66
C GLN A 38 -12.80 3.62 -6.04
N ILE A 39 -13.63 2.59 -6.20
CA ILE A 39 -14.42 2.37 -7.41
C ILE A 39 -15.76 1.76 -7.03
N ALA A 40 -16.86 2.42 -7.43
CA ALA A 40 -18.23 1.93 -7.23
C ALA A 40 -18.51 1.40 -5.80
N GLY A 41 -18.06 2.13 -4.78
CA GLY A 41 -18.24 1.82 -3.36
C GLY A 41 -17.25 0.82 -2.77
N PHE A 42 -16.40 0.18 -3.59
CA PHE A 42 -15.21 -0.51 -3.10
C PHE A 42 -14.14 0.52 -2.78
N LYS A 43 -13.44 0.34 -1.66
CA LYS A 43 -12.33 1.21 -1.24
C LYS A 43 -11.14 0.34 -0.86
N ALA A 44 -9.93 0.78 -1.18
CA ALA A 44 -8.73 0.18 -0.62
C ALA A 44 -7.70 1.25 -0.26
N GLU A 45 -6.97 0.98 0.80
CA GLU A 45 -5.87 1.79 1.31
C GLU A 45 -4.69 0.86 1.60
N LEU A 46 -3.49 1.26 1.19
CA LEU A 46 -2.25 0.57 1.48
C LEU A 46 -1.29 1.58 2.09
N THR A 47 -0.84 1.30 3.31
CA THR A 47 0.25 2.03 3.95
C THR A 47 1.51 1.17 3.90
N VAL A 48 2.59 1.77 3.43
CA VAL A 48 3.89 1.14 3.33
C VAL A 48 4.88 1.90 4.18
N ARG A 49 5.67 1.18 4.98
CA ARG A 49 6.69 1.74 5.86
C ARG A 49 8.00 0.97 5.67
N VAL A 50 9.11 1.69 5.56
CA VAL A 50 10.46 1.11 5.49
C VAL A 50 11.25 1.56 6.70
N ASP A 51 11.69 0.61 7.52
CA ASP A 51 12.73 0.85 8.54
C ASP A 51 14.09 0.57 7.90
N TYR A 52 14.78 1.62 7.48
CA TYR A 52 16.11 1.52 6.87
C TYR A 52 17.22 1.12 7.86
N ALA A 53 16.98 1.24 9.17
CA ALA A 53 17.95 0.84 10.19
C ALA A 53 17.86 -0.66 10.51
N ARG A 54 16.66 -1.23 10.43
CA ARG A 54 16.39 -2.65 10.67
C ARG A 54 16.25 -3.48 9.39
N SER A 55 16.31 -2.81 8.23
CA SER A 55 16.03 -3.39 6.92
C SER A 55 14.69 -4.13 6.89
N THR A 56 13.63 -3.48 7.37
CA THR A 56 12.28 -4.05 7.34
C THR A 56 11.32 -3.21 6.52
N LEU A 57 10.41 -3.87 5.81
CA LEU A 57 9.32 -3.30 5.04
C LEU A 57 8.01 -3.80 5.64
N THR A 58 7.19 -2.88 6.14
CA THR A 58 5.85 -3.17 6.67
C THR A 58 4.80 -2.68 5.67
N LEU A 59 3.89 -3.57 5.31
CA LEU A 59 2.76 -3.33 4.41
C LEU A 59 1.47 -3.53 5.20
N GLU A 60 0.66 -2.48 5.34
CA GLU A 60 -0.66 -2.53 5.95
C GLU A 60 -1.71 -2.19 4.90
N ALA A 61 -2.53 -3.15 4.53
CA ALA A 61 -3.57 -2.99 3.52
C ALA A 61 -4.95 -3.13 4.16
N THR A 62 -5.87 -2.22 3.83
CA THR A 62 -7.28 -2.30 4.15
C THR A 62 -8.08 -2.27 2.86
N ALA A 63 -9.01 -3.20 2.67
CA ALA A 63 -9.93 -3.23 1.54
C ALA A 63 -11.36 -3.36 2.06
N CYS A 64 -12.26 -2.52 1.56
CA CYS A 64 -13.66 -2.45 1.92
C CYS A 64 -14.55 -2.72 0.70
N ALA A 65 -15.60 -3.52 0.90
CA ALA A 65 -16.66 -3.72 -0.07
C ALA A 65 -18.00 -3.17 0.47
N PRO A 66 -18.90 -2.66 -0.38
CA PRO A 66 -20.14 -1.96 0.02
C PRO A 66 -21.08 -2.72 0.98
N ILE A 67 -20.96 -4.04 1.06
CA ILE A 67 -21.87 -4.91 1.84
C ILE A 67 -21.09 -5.87 2.75
N VAL A 68 -19.93 -6.35 2.29
CA VAL A 68 -19.12 -7.33 3.04
C VAL A 68 -18.34 -6.67 4.19
N GLY A 69 -18.18 -5.34 4.15
CA GLY A 69 -17.39 -4.60 5.13
C GLY A 69 -15.92 -4.52 4.75
N CYS A 70 -15.07 -4.22 5.73
CA CYS A 70 -13.63 -4.03 5.54
C CYS A 70 -12.82 -5.21 6.08
N ALA A 71 -11.79 -5.60 5.34
CA ALA A 71 -10.75 -6.51 5.78
C ALA A 71 -9.42 -5.77 5.81
N THR A 72 -8.63 -6.01 6.85
CA THR A 72 -7.29 -5.45 7.02
C THR A 72 -6.28 -6.58 7.13
N GLY A 73 -5.14 -6.43 6.46
CA GLY A 73 -3.99 -7.33 6.54
C GLY A 73 -2.71 -6.54 6.77
N SER A 74 -1.77 -7.14 7.49
CA SER A 74 -0.45 -6.58 7.71
C SER A 74 0.61 -7.64 7.44
N VAL A 75 1.68 -7.26 6.75
CA VAL A 75 2.84 -8.12 6.46
C VAL A 75 4.10 -7.33 6.71
N THR A 76 5.05 -7.95 7.41
CA THR A 76 6.40 -7.41 7.61
C THR A 76 7.40 -8.31 6.90
N ILE A 77 8.21 -7.71 6.04
CA ILE A 77 9.26 -8.37 5.27
C ILE A 77 10.60 -7.84 5.77
N GLN A 78 11.54 -8.72 6.08
CA GLN A 78 12.91 -8.36 6.42
C GLN A 78 13.82 -8.66 5.23
N PHE A 79 14.74 -7.75 4.90
CA PHE A 79 15.64 -7.85 3.76
C PHE A 79 17.08 -7.46 4.09
#